data_AF-A0A432FGK7-F1
#
_entry.id   AF-A0A432FGK7-F1
#
_cell.length_a   1.000
_cell.length_b   1.000
_cell.length_c   1.000
_cell.angle_alpha   90.00
_cell.angle_beta   90.00
_cell.angle_gamma   90.00
#
_symmetry.space_group_name_H-M   'P 1'
#
loop_
_entity.id
_entity.type
_entity.pdbx_description
1 polymer ?
#
loop_
_entity_poly.entity_id
_entity_poly.type
_entity_poly.pdbx_seq_one_letter_code
_entity_poly.pdbx_strand_id
1 'polypeptide(L)'
;MTIQILQYEFLGPIKLSEWGPPMDRVAYIIFSKNKDVFNMIYVAESDKTEAQDFFTKNDQFKCWLSYAGKKENLYLSIYPMWESSQPERNQLVKKIIARYKPICNEVNEDSQNTSTSTSQPIEPEPEPEQD
;
A
#
# COMPACT_ATOMS: atom_id res chain seq x y z
N MET A 1 -20.62 -4.70 8.39
CA MET A 1 -20.20 -3.28 8.46
C MET A 1 -19.75 -2.90 7.06
N THR A 2 -20.05 -1.66 6.66
CA THR A 2 -19.65 -1.09 5.38
C THR A 2 -19.00 0.26 5.60
N ILE A 3 -18.21 0.71 4.62
CA ILE A 3 -17.59 2.04 4.62
C ILE A 3 -17.83 2.72 3.27
N GLN A 4 -18.03 4.04 3.32
CA GLN A 4 -18.23 4.85 2.13
C GLN A 4 -16.89 5.35 1.58
N ILE A 5 -16.57 5.01 0.33
CA ILE A 5 -15.38 5.49 -0.38
C ILE A 5 -15.85 6.11 -1.70
N LEU A 6 -15.66 7.42 -1.87
CA LEU A 6 -16.35 8.20 -2.90
C LEU A 6 -17.87 7.97 -2.81
N GLN A 7 -18.51 7.55 -3.91
CA GLN A 7 -19.93 7.18 -3.98
C GLN A 7 -20.19 5.67 -3.81
N TYR A 8 -19.16 4.88 -3.50
CA TYR A 8 -19.25 3.42 -3.40
C TYR A 8 -19.25 2.95 -1.95
N GLU A 9 -20.08 1.94 -1.67
CA GLU A 9 -20.17 1.29 -0.36
C GLU A 9 -19.33 0.00 -0.36
N PHE A 10 -18.19 0.04 0.31
CA PHE A 10 -17.28 -1.09 0.46
C PHE A 10 -17.69 -1.95 1.66
N LEU A 11 -17.58 -3.28 1.52
CA LEU A 11 -17.74 -4.24 2.60
C LEU A 11 -16.50 -4.23 3.50
N GLY A 12 -16.69 -4.26 4.82
CA GLY A 12 -15.62 -4.23 5.82
C GLY A 12 -15.54 -2.88 6.57
N PRO A 13 -14.39 -2.51 7.15
CA PRO A 13 -13.11 -3.23 7.15
C PRO A 13 -13.09 -4.46 8.08
N ILE A 14 -12.51 -5.57 7.61
CA ILE A 14 -12.19 -6.77 8.42
C ILE A 14 -10.68 -6.90 8.60
N LYS A 15 -10.18 -7.69 9.55
CA LYS A 15 -8.72 -7.92 9.62
C LYS A 15 -8.27 -8.69 8.38
N LEU A 16 -7.10 -8.35 7.85
CA LEU A 16 -6.55 -9.06 6.69
C LEU A 16 -6.32 -10.55 6.97
N SER A 17 -6.06 -10.92 8.23
CA SER A 17 -5.93 -12.32 8.67
C SER A 17 -7.25 -13.09 8.75
N GLU A 18 -8.39 -12.39 8.78
CA GLU A 18 -9.73 -12.99 8.81
C GLU A 18 -10.27 -13.22 7.39
N TRP A 19 -9.62 -12.64 6.38
CA TRP A 19 -9.95 -12.91 5.00
C TRP A 19 -9.52 -14.33 4.60
N GLY A 20 -10.34 -14.97 3.75
CA GLY A 20 -10.01 -16.19 3.04
C GLY A 20 -10.60 -16.18 1.63
N PRO A 21 -10.05 -16.97 0.70
CA PRO A 21 -10.60 -17.14 -0.64
C PRO A 21 -12.00 -17.80 -0.61
N PRO A 22 -12.78 -17.71 -1.70
CA PRO A 22 -12.48 -17.01 -2.94
C PRO A 22 -12.77 -15.50 -2.86
N MET A 23 -12.08 -14.74 -3.70
CA MET A 23 -12.47 -13.36 -4.02
C MET A 23 -12.76 -13.29 -5.52
N ASP A 24 -13.90 -12.70 -5.91
CA ASP A 24 -14.34 -12.69 -7.31
C ASP A 24 -14.59 -11.26 -7.79
N ARG A 25 -13.73 -10.81 -8.72
CA ARG A 25 -13.77 -9.50 -9.41
C ARG A 25 -14.12 -8.34 -8.48
N VAL A 26 -13.11 -7.77 -7.85
CA VAL A 26 -13.31 -6.72 -6.85
C VAL A 26 -12.35 -5.56 -7.01
N ALA A 27 -12.74 -4.40 -6.50
CA ALA A 27 -11.78 -3.40 -6.01
C ALA A 27 -11.57 -3.63 -4.50
N TYR A 28 -10.33 -3.56 -4.03
CA TYR A 28 -10.02 -3.72 -2.61
C TYR A 28 -9.12 -2.62 -2.09
N ILE A 29 -9.22 -2.38 -0.79
CA ILE A 29 -8.48 -1.37 -0.06
C ILE A 29 -7.82 -2.03 1.14
N ILE A 30 -6.52 -1.78 1.31
CA ILE A 30 -5.78 -2.13 2.51
C ILE A 30 -5.68 -0.89 3.38
N PHE A 31 -6.06 -1.06 4.64
CA PHE A 31 -5.93 -0.05 5.68
C PHE A 31 -4.89 -0.49 6.71
N SER A 32 -4.18 0.49 7.26
CA SER A 32 -3.50 0.36 8.54
C SER A 32 -4.40 0.93 9.64
N LYS A 33 -4.64 0.15 10.70
CA LYS A 33 -5.34 0.63 11.90
C LYS A 33 -4.32 1.12 12.93
N ASN A 34 -4.42 2.39 13.31
CA ASN A 34 -3.69 2.97 14.43
C ASN A 34 -4.70 3.47 15.47
N LYS A 35 -4.73 2.83 16.64
CA LYS A 35 -5.79 3.01 17.65
C LYS A 35 -7.16 2.81 17.00
N ASP A 36 -7.98 3.85 16.91
CA ASP A 36 -9.33 3.81 16.34
C ASP A 36 -9.43 4.43 14.94
N VAL A 37 -8.29 4.75 14.32
CA VAL A 37 -8.23 5.39 13.00
C VAL A 37 -7.76 4.39 11.96
N PHE A 38 -8.52 4.26 10.86
CA PHE A 38 -8.15 3.51 9.68
C PHE A 38 -7.51 4.43 8.63
N ASN A 39 -6.25 4.18 8.30
CA ASN A 39 -5.52 4.92 7.28
C ASN A 39 -5.47 4.09 6.00
N MET A 40 -5.95 4.64 4.89
CA MET A 40 -5.88 4.00 3.57
C MET A 40 -4.42 4.00 3.10
N ILE A 41 -3.84 2.82 2.91
CA ILE A 41 -2.42 2.70 2.52
C ILE A 41 -2.23 2.10 1.14
N TYR A 42 -3.20 1.31 0.67
CA TYR A 42 -3.13 0.70 -0.66
C TYR A 42 -4.51 0.43 -1.24
N VAL A 43 -4.63 0.52 -2.56
CA VAL A 43 -5.86 0.28 -3.33
C VAL A 43 -5.49 -0.45 -4.62
N ALA A 44 -6.20 -1.53 -4.93
CA ALA A 44 -6.03 -2.22 -6.21
C ALA A 44 -7.31 -2.98 -6.60
N GLU A 45 -7.26 -3.65 -7.74
CA GLU A 45 -8.30 -4.57 -8.19
C GLU A 45 -7.76 -5.99 -8.27
N SER A 46 -8.67 -6.94 -8.37
CA SER A 46 -8.35 -8.34 -8.60
C SER A 46 -9.45 -9.00 -9.42
N ASP A 47 -9.06 -9.89 -10.31
CA ASP A 47 -9.93 -10.92 -10.86
C ASP A 47 -10.23 -12.01 -9.82
N LYS A 48 -10.94 -13.06 -10.25
CA LYS A 48 -11.18 -14.23 -9.42
C LYS A 48 -9.86 -14.85 -8.95
N THR A 49 -9.73 -15.03 -7.64
CA THR A 49 -8.60 -15.71 -7.02
C THR A 49 -9.07 -16.66 -5.92
N GLU A 50 -8.42 -17.82 -5.86
CA GLU A 50 -8.59 -18.82 -4.80
C GLU A 50 -7.30 -19.01 -3.99
N ALA A 51 -6.27 -18.18 -4.24
CA ALA A 51 -4.98 -18.28 -3.60
C ALA A 51 -5.03 -17.75 -2.15
N GLN A 52 -4.75 -18.62 -1.18
CA GLN A 52 -4.72 -18.27 0.24
C GLN A 52 -3.66 -17.20 0.58
N ASP A 53 -2.57 -17.17 -0.20
CA ASP A 53 -1.42 -16.29 -0.01
C ASP A 53 -1.45 -15.05 -0.92
N PHE A 54 -2.58 -14.79 -1.58
CA PHE A 54 -2.78 -13.69 -2.53
C PHE A 54 -2.23 -12.35 -2.02
N PHE A 55 -2.60 -11.95 -0.80
CA PHE A 55 -2.15 -10.68 -0.22
C PHE A 55 -0.68 -10.70 0.21
N THR A 56 -0.19 -11.83 0.73
CA THR A 56 1.19 -11.94 1.22
C THR A 56 2.22 -12.03 0.09
N LYS A 57 1.80 -12.46 -1.10
CA LYS A 57 2.63 -12.49 -2.32
C LYS A 57 2.61 -11.18 -3.11
N ASN A 58 1.83 -10.19 -2.68
CA ASN A 58 1.79 -8.89 -3.34
C ASN A 58 3.12 -8.14 -3.13
N ASP A 59 3.67 -7.53 -4.18
CA ASP A 59 4.94 -6.79 -4.11
C ASP A 59 4.89 -5.63 -3.10
N GLN A 60 3.72 -5.03 -2.91
CA GLN A 60 3.49 -3.93 -1.97
C GLN A 60 3.28 -4.40 -0.53
N PHE A 61 3.23 -5.71 -0.27
CA PHE A 61 3.02 -6.26 1.08
C PHE A 61 4.09 -5.78 2.07
N LYS A 62 5.34 -5.62 1.60
CA LYS A 62 6.43 -5.05 2.41
C LYS A 62 6.15 -3.60 2.83
N CYS A 63 5.63 -2.77 1.92
CA CYS A 63 5.23 -1.39 2.22
C CYS A 63 4.10 -1.37 3.26
N TRP A 64 3.10 -2.25 3.11
CA TRP A 64 1.98 -2.32 4.03
C TRP A 64 2.43 -2.64 5.46
N LEU A 65 3.34 -3.62 5.61
CA LEU A 65 3.90 -3.98 6.90
C LEU A 65 4.75 -2.87 7.50
N SER A 66 5.55 -2.17 6.69
CA SER A 66 6.36 -1.04 7.16
C SER A 66 5.48 0.07 7.75
N TYR A 67 4.36 0.40 7.11
CA TYR A 67 3.47 1.45 7.61
C TYR A 67 2.55 0.98 8.76
N ALA A 68 2.04 -0.25 8.70
CA ALA A 68 1.18 -0.78 9.75
C ALA A 68 1.93 -1.26 11.00
N GLY A 69 3.24 -1.43 10.89
CA GLY A 69 4.14 -1.97 11.93
C GLY A 69 4.01 -3.48 12.13
N LYS A 70 2.79 -4.02 12.09
CA LYS A 70 2.52 -5.46 12.22
C LYS A 70 1.33 -5.90 11.37
N LYS A 71 1.26 -7.19 11.04
CA LYS A 71 0.23 -7.77 10.17
C LYS A 71 -1.17 -7.67 10.78
N GLU A 72 -1.29 -7.71 12.11
CA GLU A 72 -2.57 -7.64 12.82
C GLU A 72 -3.24 -6.27 12.72
N ASN A 73 -2.47 -5.25 12.33
CA ASN A 73 -2.97 -3.90 12.09
C ASN A 73 -3.40 -3.68 10.64
N LEU A 74 -3.29 -4.70 9.77
CA LEU A 74 -3.79 -4.63 8.40
C LEU A 74 -5.25 -5.02 8.33
N TYR A 75 -6.03 -4.19 7.66
CA TYR A 75 -7.46 -4.40 7.45
C TYR A 75 -7.81 -4.30 5.98
N LEU A 76 -8.84 -5.02 5.59
CA LEU A 76 -9.29 -5.18 4.21
C LEU A 76 -10.71 -4.66 4.08
N SER A 77 -10.96 -3.85 3.06
CA SER A 77 -12.31 -3.59 2.56
C SER A 77 -12.40 -3.95 1.09
N ILE A 78 -13.56 -4.47 0.68
CA ILE A 78 -13.79 -5.00 -0.66
C ILE A 78 -15.05 -4.37 -1.23
N TYR A 79 -15.00 -3.96 -2.48
CA TYR A 79 -16.16 -3.62 -3.29
C TYR A 79 -16.33 -4.66 -4.40
N PRO A 80 -17.34 -5.54 -4.29
CA PRO A 80 -17.64 -6.53 -5.33
C PRO A 80 -18.06 -5.86 -6.64
N MET A 81 -17.49 -6.31 -7.74
CA MET A 81 -17.77 -5.81 -9.09
C MET A 81 -17.93 -6.99 -10.07
N TRP A 82 -18.83 -7.92 -9.76
CA TRP A 82 -18.96 -9.23 -10.45
C TRP A 82 -19.09 -9.15 -11.97
N GLU A 83 -19.82 -8.16 -12.47
CA GLU A 83 -20.08 -7.97 -13.90
C GLU A 83 -19.09 -7.01 -14.59
N SER A 84 -18.10 -6.50 -13.84
CA SER A 84 -17.13 -5.57 -14.39
C SER A 84 -16.04 -6.24 -15.21
N SER A 85 -15.60 -5.53 -16.23
CA SER A 85 -14.33 -5.75 -16.90
C SER A 85 -13.15 -5.20 -16.09
N GLN A 86 -11.94 -5.71 -16.35
CA GLN A 86 -10.73 -5.20 -15.70
C GLN A 86 -10.52 -3.69 -15.90
N PRO A 87 -10.74 -3.10 -17.10
CA PRO A 87 -10.65 -1.66 -17.28
C PRO A 87 -11.58 -0.84 -16.38
N GLU A 88 -12.82 -1.30 -16.15
CA GLU A 88 -13.78 -0.61 -15.28
C GLU A 88 -13.34 -0.62 -13.82
N ARG A 89 -12.83 -1.76 -13.31
CA ARG A 89 -12.26 -1.82 -11.96
C ARG A 89 -11.03 -0.93 -11.84
N ASN A 90 -10.16 -0.94 -12.84
CA ASN A 90 -8.99 -0.06 -12.89
C ASN A 90 -9.36 1.42 -12.91
N GLN A 91 -10.45 1.81 -13.58
CA GLN A 91 -10.95 3.19 -13.54
C GLN A 91 -11.39 3.58 -12.13
N LEU A 92 -12.06 2.69 -11.39
CA LEU A 92 -12.42 2.93 -9.99
C LEU A 92 -11.16 3.08 -9.12
N VAL A 93 -10.22 2.13 -9.21
CA VAL A 93 -8.94 2.18 -8.46
C VAL A 93 -8.21 3.50 -8.71
N LYS A 94 -8.07 3.93 -9.97
CA LYS A 94 -7.43 5.20 -10.32
C LYS A 94 -8.13 6.41 -9.69
N LYS A 95 -9.46 6.44 -9.67
CA LYS A 95 -10.23 7.53 -9.02
C LYS A 95 -9.96 7.58 -7.52
N ILE A 96 -9.91 6.42 -6.86
CA ILE A 96 -9.64 6.33 -5.41
C ILE A 96 -8.20 6.79 -5.13
N ILE A 97 -7.21 6.28 -5.88
CA ILE A 97 -5.80 6.67 -5.72
C ILE A 97 -5.63 8.18 -5.93
N ALA A 98 -6.22 8.75 -6.98
CA ALA A 98 -6.13 10.19 -7.25
C ALA A 98 -6.73 11.06 -6.13
N ARG A 99 -7.78 10.58 -5.46
CA ARG A 99 -8.44 11.30 -4.37
C ARG A 99 -7.72 11.18 -3.04
N TYR A 100 -7.27 9.99 -2.68
CA TYR A 100 -6.77 9.68 -1.32
C TYR A 100 -5.25 9.58 -1.24
N LYS A 101 -4.54 9.42 -2.36
CA LYS A 101 -3.08 9.28 -2.45
C LYS A 101 -2.50 8.26 -1.44
N PRO A 102 -2.95 7.00 -1.48
CA PRO A 102 -2.42 5.94 -0.64
C PRO A 102 -0.92 5.75 -0.88
N ILE A 103 -0.15 5.85 0.21
CA ILE A 103 1.32 5.87 0.19
C ILE A 103 1.98 4.63 -0.44
N CYS A 104 1.35 3.45 -0.39
CA CYS A 104 1.91 2.22 -0.97
C CYS A 104 1.43 1.97 -2.41
N ASN A 105 0.66 2.89 -3.00
CA ASN A 105 0.39 2.89 -4.45
C ASN A 105 1.35 3.76 -5.23
N GLU A 106 2.06 4.67 -4.56
CA GLU A 106 3.07 5.51 -5.18
C GLU A 106 4.36 4.69 -5.34
N VAL A 107 4.82 4.56 -6.58
CA VAL A 107 6.12 3.93 -6.87
C VAL A 107 7.18 4.98 -6.56
N ASN A 108 7.64 5.02 -5.31
CA ASN A 108 8.77 5.88 -4.96
C ASN A 108 10.04 5.35 -5.65
N GLU A 109 10.42 5.96 -6.77
CA GLU A 109 11.77 5.83 -7.35
C GLU A 109 12.85 6.35 -6.38
N ASP A 110 12.47 7.10 -5.33
CA ASP A 110 13.37 7.76 -4.39
C ASP A 110 13.77 6.93 -3.14
N SER A 111 13.68 5.59 -3.20
CA SER A 111 14.04 4.73 -2.05
C SER A 111 15.55 4.40 -1.98
N GLN A 112 16.37 4.97 -2.85
CA GLN A 112 17.83 4.90 -2.77
C GLN A 112 18.40 6.23 -2.28
N ASN A 113 18.44 6.44 -0.96
CA ASN A 113 19.53 7.14 -0.26
C ASN A 113 19.12 7.46 1.18
N THR A 114 19.22 6.48 2.08
CA THR A 114 19.49 6.81 3.49
C THR A 114 20.20 5.67 4.20
N SER A 115 21.48 5.54 3.87
CA SER A 115 22.55 4.90 4.64
C SER A 115 23.80 5.63 4.12
N THR A 116 24.66 6.29 4.89
CA THR A 116 25.18 5.97 6.21
C THR A 116 25.85 7.23 6.76
N SER A 117 25.65 7.51 8.05
CA SER A 117 26.47 8.45 8.81
C SER A 117 27.85 7.81 9.02
N THR A 118 28.93 8.43 8.53
CA THR A 118 30.30 8.11 9.00
C THR A 118 31.16 9.36 8.97
N SER A 119 31.70 9.61 10.16
CA SER A 119 32.56 10.70 10.61
C SER A 119 33.79 10.95 9.73
N GLN A 120 34.16 12.23 9.64
CA GLN A 120 35.44 12.72 9.11
C GLN A 120 36.64 12.09 9.83
N PRO A 121 37.79 12.00 9.15
CA PRO A 121 38.98 12.68 9.67
C PRO A 121 39.46 13.78 8.73
N ILE A 122 39.77 14.92 9.32
CA ILE A 122 40.49 16.04 8.73
C ILE A 122 41.92 15.58 8.45
N GLU A 123 42.40 15.71 7.22
CA GLU A 123 43.81 15.59 6.87
C GLU A 123 44.31 16.94 6.30
N PRO A 124 45.48 17.44 6.74
CA PRO A 124 45.83 18.85 6.61
C PRO A 124 46.38 19.25 5.23
N GLU A 125 46.07 20.49 4.86
CA GLU A 125 46.58 21.25 3.71
C GLU A 125 48.12 21.39 3.75
N PRO A 126 48.84 21.08 2.65
CA PRO A 126 50.17 21.60 2.40
C PRO A 126 50.15 22.81 1.45
N GLU A 127 50.97 23.80 1.82
CA GLU A 127 51.24 25.11 1.22
C GLU A 127 51.55 25.15 -0.29
N PRO A 128 51.45 26.35 -0.92
CA PRO A 128 51.66 26.52 -2.35
C PRO A 128 53.16 26.58 -2.70
N GLU A 129 53.60 25.78 -3.68
CA GLU A 129 54.86 26.06 -4.38
C GLU A 129 54.62 27.05 -5.53
N GLN A 130 55.28 28.20 -5.41
CA GLN A 130 55.52 29.15 -6.48
C GLN A 130 56.73 28.68 -7.28
N ASP A 131 56.59 28.54 -8.60
CA ASP A 131 57.57 28.95 -9.63
C ASP A 131 56.96 28.82 -11.04
#